data_AF-A0A1F7J4Z4-F1
#
_entry.id   AF-A0A1F7J4Z4-F1
#
_cell.length_a   1.000
_cell.length_b   1.000
_cell.length_c   1.000
_cell.angle_alpha   90.00
_cell.angle_beta   90.00
_cell.angle_gamma   90.00
#
_symmetry.space_group_name_H-M   'P 1'
#
loop_
_entity.id
_entity.type
_entity.pdbx_description
1 polymer ?
#
loop_
_entity_poly.entity_id
_entity_poly.type
_entity_poly.pdbx_seq_one_letter_code
_entity_poly.pdbx_strand_id
1 'polypeptide(L)'
;MKLPNVQGGKKTYLVLVVLCYLFYWFQLRPASIRIECDSKAKDKANKVLYERAELLEKYQRGDLLKVADKGLHYPDDYDRYYESCLHEKGLK
;
A
#
# COMPACT_ATOMS: atom_id res chain seq x y z
N MET A 1 -17.82 37.08 -8.21
CA MET A 1 -18.60 35.97 -7.63
C MET A 1 -18.84 36.26 -6.15
N LYS A 2 -20.09 36.49 -5.73
CA LYS A 2 -20.45 36.67 -4.32
C LYS A 2 -20.54 35.29 -3.66
N LEU A 3 -19.67 35.01 -2.69
CA LEU A 3 -19.81 33.83 -1.84
C LEU A 3 -21.04 34.05 -0.93
N PRO A 4 -21.94 33.06 -0.81
CA PRO A 4 -23.10 33.19 0.06
C PRO A 4 -22.67 33.29 1.53
N ASN A 5 -23.34 34.21 2.22
CA ASN A 5 -23.21 34.48 3.64
C ASN A 5 -23.63 33.23 4.44
N VAL A 6 -22.67 32.56 5.10
CA VAL A 6 -22.89 31.37 5.94
C VAL A 6 -23.46 31.81 7.29
N GLN A 7 -24.72 32.25 7.30
CA GLN A 7 -25.50 32.53 8.52
C GLN A 7 -25.95 31.20 9.17
N GLY A 8 -24.99 30.50 9.77
CA GLY A 8 -25.20 29.21 10.44
C GLY A 8 -24.00 28.74 11.26
N GLY A 9 -23.21 29.69 11.79
CA GLY A 9 -21.79 29.53 12.12
C GLY A 9 -21.38 28.39 13.07
N LYS A 10 -22.27 27.87 13.92
CA LYS A 10 -21.94 26.74 14.82
C LYS A 10 -22.31 25.37 14.25
N LYS A 11 -23.51 25.24 13.67
CA LYS A 11 -24.00 23.96 13.11
C LYS A 11 -23.28 23.61 11.81
N THR A 12 -23.04 24.60 10.95
CA THR A 12 -22.30 24.39 9.69
C THR A 12 -20.85 24.00 9.93
N TYR A 13 -20.19 24.59 10.94
CA TYR A 13 -18.84 24.20 11.33
C TYR A 13 -18.77 22.74 11.81
N LEU A 14 -19.73 22.32 12.64
CA LEU A 14 -19.82 20.94 13.13
C LEU A 14 -19.96 19.94 11.97
N VAL A 15 -20.80 20.25 10.98
CA VAL A 15 -20.97 19.43 9.78
C VAL A 15 -19.67 19.37 8.97
N LEU A 16 -18.97 20.50 8.78
CA LEU A 16 -17.68 20.53 8.07
C LEU A 16 -16.61 19.67 8.76
N VAL A 17 -16.50 19.74 10.08
CA VAL A 17 -15.55 18.92 10.85
C VAL A 17 -15.84 17.43 10.67
N VAL A 18 -17.11 17.04 10.76
CA VAL A 18 -17.53 15.64 10.55
C VAL A 18 -17.21 15.18 9.14
N LEU A 19 -17.48 16.01 8.12
CA LEU A 19 -17.15 15.67 6.72
C LEU A 19 -15.64 15.52 6.51
N CYS A 20 -14.82 16.41 7.06
CA CYS A 20 -13.36 16.29 6.99
C CYS A 20 -12.85 15.02 7.69
N TYR A 21 -13.42 14.69 8.86
CA TYR A 21 -13.09 13.47 9.57
C TYR A 21 -13.45 12.21 8.77
N LEU A 22 -14.66 12.17 8.21
CA LEU A 22 -15.08 11.06 7.34
C LEU A 22 -14.18 10.96 6.11
N PHE A 23 -13.85 12.08 5.47
CA PHE A 23 -12.95 12.09 4.32
C PHE A 23 -11.55 11.55 4.68
N TYR A 24 -11.00 11.98 5.82
CA TYR A 24 -9.72 11.46 6.32
C TYR A 24 -9.78 9.95 6.56
N TRP A 25 -10.84 9.47 7.21
CA TRP A 25 -10.99 8.06 7.54
C TRP A 25 -11.20 7.17 6.32
N PHE A 26 -12.00 7.63 5.34
CA PHE A 26 -12.36 6.84 4.16
C PHE A 26 -11.40 6.98 2.98
N GLN A 27 -10.68 8.10 2.84
CA GLN A 27 -9.78 8.31 1.70
C GLN A 27 -8.31 8.29 2.10
N LEU A 28 -7.90 9.12 3.06
CA LEU A 28 -6.49 9.28 3.40
C LEU A 28 -5.90 8.05 4.11
N ARG A 29 -6.64 7.48 5.08
CA ARG A 29 -6.20 6.29 5.82
C ARG A 29 -5.98 5.06 4.92
N PRO A 30 -6.92 4.62 4.06
CA PRO A 30 -6.67 3.45 3.21
C PRO A 30 -5.58 3.71 2.16
N ALA A 31 -5.44 4.94 1.66
CA ALA A 31 -4.37 5.28 0.72
C ALA A 31 -2.98 5.12 1.34
N SER A 32 -2.78 5.63 2.56
CA SER A 32 -1.48 5.50 3.25
C SER A 32 -1.14 4.04 3.57
N ILE A 33 -2.13 3.25 4.00
CA ILE A 33 -1.94 1.82 4.28
C ILE A 33 -1.57 1.06 3.01
N ARG A 34 -2.22 1.33 1.87
CA ARG A 34 -1.89 0.66 0.60
C ARG A 34 -0.46 0.94 0.14
N ILE A 35 0.04 2.16 0.33
CA ILE A 35 1.42 2.53 0.03
C ILE A 35 2.39 1.80 0.98
N GLU A 36 2.08 1.74 2.27
CA GLU A 36 2.87 0.99 3.26
C GLU A 36 2.92 -0.50 2.91
N CYS A 37 1.78 -1.09 2.53
CA CYS A 37 1.69 -2.50 2.16
C CYS A 37 2.36 -2.80 0.82
N ASP A 38 2.29 -1.91 -0.17
CA ASP A 38 3.00 -2.06 -1.46
C ASP A 38 4.51 -2.11 -1.24
N SER A 39 5.05 -1.18 -0.46
CA SER A 39 6.47 -1.14 -0.11
C SER A 39 6.91 -2.41 0.63
N LYS A 40 6.16 -2.81 1.67
CA LYS A 40 6.46 -4.04 2.43
C LYS A 40 6.36 -5.31 1.58
N ALA A 41 5.38 -5.38 0.67
CA ALA A 41 5.20 -6.53 -0.20
C ALA A 41 6.37 -6.68 -1.18
N LYS A 42 6.81 -5.58 -1.79
CA LYS A 42 7.99 -5.55 -2.67
C LYS A 42 9.25 -5.99 -1.94
N ASP A 43 9.50 -5.44 -0.75
CA ASP A 43 10.68 -5.80 0.04
C ASP A 43 10.69 -7.29 0.43
N LYS A 44 9.55 -7.83 0.86
CA LYS A 44 9.44 -9.25 1.21
C LYS A 44 9.55 -10.16 -0.01
N ALA A 45 8.88 -9.82 -1.11
CA ALA A 45 8.93 -10.62 -2.33
C ALA A 45 10.34 -10.65 -2.94
N ASN A 46 11.06 -9.52 -2.92
CA ASN A 46 12.46 -9.46 -3.35
C ASN A 46 13.35 -10.33 -2.45
N LYS A 47 13.18 -10.27 -1.12
CA LYS A 47 13.96 -11.13 -0.19
C LYS A 47 13.78 -12.61 -0.48
N VAL A 48 12.54 -13.07 -0.66
CA VAL A 48 12.25 -14.46 -1.02
C VAL A 48 12.87 -14.84 -2.36
N LEU A 49 12.88 -13.93 -3.33
CA LEU A 49 13.53 -14.17 -4.62
C LEU A 49 15.05 -14.36 -4.48
N TYR A 50 15.72 -13.54 -3.67
CA TYR A 50 17.14 -13.69 -3.36
C TYR A 50 17.44 -15.01 -2.65
N GLU A 51 16.66 -15.36 -1.62
CA GLU A 51 16.78 -16.64 -0.91
C GLU A 51 16.59 -17.84 -1.86
N ARG A 52 15.59 -17.78 -2.76
CA ARG A 52 15.41 -18.82 -3.79
C ARG A 52 16.60 -18.89 -4.75
N ALA A 53 17.18 -17.76 -5.15
CA ALA A 53 18.35 -17.74 -6.04
C ALA A 53 19.58 -18.40 -5.41
N GLU A 54 19.77 -18.27 -4.10
CA GLU A 54 20.84 -18.95 -3.38
C GLU A 54 20.67 -20.47 -3.37
N LEU A 55 19.43 -20.98 -3.37
CA LEU A 55 19.14 -22.41 -3.33
C LEU A 55 19.20 -23.10 -4.71
N LEU A 56 19.12 -22.34 -5.81
CA LEU A 56 19.13 -22.89 -7.16
C LEU A 56 20.54 -23.19 -7.69
N GLU A 57 20.61 -24.18 -8.60
CA GLU A 57 21.83 -24.50 -9.33
C GLU A 57 22.36 -23.29 -10.14
N LYS A 58 23.66 -23.29 -10.39
CA LYS A 58 24.41 -22.16 -10.99
C LYS A 58 23.80 -21.63 -12.30
N TYR A 59 23.18 -22.49 -13.10
CA TYR A 59 22.56 -22.10 -14.37
C TYR A 59 21.28 -21.27 -14.16
N GLN A 60 20.37 -21.72 -13.28
CA GLN A 60 19.12 -21.00 -12.99
C GLN A 60 19.32 -19.77 -12.09
N ARG A 61 20.36 -19.80 -11.24
CA ARG A 61 20.72 -18.67 -10.36
C ARG A 61 21.02 -17.39 -11.14
N GLY A 62 21.70 -17.50 -12.29
CA GLY A 62 22.10 -16.34 -13.10
C GLY A 62 20.92 -15.54 -13.66
N ASP A 63 19.87 -16.23 -14.08
CA ASP A 63 18.67 -15.57 -14.60
C ASP A 63 17.79 -15.02 -13.47
N LEU A 64 17.70 -15.74 -12.34
CA LEU A 64 16.92 -15.28 -11.19
C LEU A 64 17.53 -14.04 -10.51
N LEU A 65 18.86 -13.97 -10.39
CA LEU A 65 19.56 -12.78 -9.89
C LEU A 65 19.35 -11.56 -10.79
N LYS A 66 19.34 -11.73 -12.12
CA LYS A 66 19.05 -10.61 -13.04
C LYS A 66 17.63 -10.08 -12.89
N VAL A 67 16.67 -10.93 -12.52
CA VAL A 67 15.30 -10.52 -12.23
C VAL A 67 15.28 -9.76 -10.90
N ALA A 68 15.94 -10.29 -9.86
CA ALA A 68 16.05 -9.65 -8.56
C ALA A 68 16.73 -8.28 -8.61
N ASP A 69 17.84 -8.15 -9.34
CA ASP A 69 18.58 -6.88 -9.50
C ASP A 69 17.77 -5.80 -10.22
N LYS A 70 16.78 -6.20 -11.02
CA LYS A 70 15.83 -5.28 -11.66
C LYS A 70 14.68 -4.87 -10.73
N GLY A 71 14.69 -5.33 -9.48
CA GLY A 71 13.60 -5.13 -8.52
C GLY A 71 12.31 -5.85 -8.92
N LEU A 72 12.41 -6.84 -9.82
CA LEU A 72 11.29 -7.65 -10.24
C LEU A 72 11.11 -8.81 -9.26
N HIS A 73 9.87 -9.16 -8.99
CA HIS A 73 9.47 -10.22 -8.08
C HIS A 73 8.37 -11.06 -8.74
N TYR A 74 8.17 -12.28 -8.24
CA TYR A 74 7.03 -13.07 -8.67
C TYR A 74 5.74 -12.41 -8.19
N PRO A 75 4.72 -12.29 -9.07
CA PRO A 75 3.46 -11.65 -8.73
C PRO A 75 2.77 -12.36 -7.57
N ASP A 76 2.81 -13.69 -7.52
CA ASP A 76 2.19 -14.48 -6.45
C ASP A 76 2.78 -14.19 -5.06
N ASP A 77 4.11 -14.03 -4.97
CA ASP A 77 4.78 -13.71 -3.70
C ASP A 77 4.42 -12.28 -3.26
N TYR A 78 4.41 -11.34 -4.20
CA TYR A 78 3.97 -9.96 -3.93
C TYR A 78 2.52 -9.90 -3.47
N ASP A 79 1.60 -10.51 -4.22
CA ASP A 79 0.16 -10.49 -3.92
C ASP A 79 -0.11 -11.09 -2.55
N ARG A 80 0.52 -12.23 -2.23
CA ARG A 80 0.40 -12.85 -0.90
C ARG A 80 0.80 -11.87 0.22
N TYR A 81 1.94 -11.20 0.11
CA TYR A 81 2.40 -10.28 1.15
C TYR A 81 1.57 -9.00 1.22
N TYR A 82 1.12 -8.50 0.07
CA TYR A 82 0.26 -7.33 -0.03
C TYR A 82 -1.09 -7.59 0.64
N GLU A 83 -1.75 -8.68 0.27
CA GLU A 83 -3.03 -9.11 0.81
C GLU A 83 -2.96 -9.38 2.32
N SER A 84 -1.92 -10.09 2.77
CA SER A 84 -1.69 -10.30 4.20
C SER A 84 -1.56 -8.98 4.97
N CYS A 85 -0.85 -8.00 4.41
CA CYS A 85 -0.70 -6.68 5.03
C CYS A 85 -2.03 -5.90 5.07
N LEU A 86 -2.81 -5.95 4.00
CA LEU A 86 -4.15 -5.34 3.99
C LEU A 86 -5.07 -5.98 5.03
N HIS A 87 -4.97 -7.29 5.22
CA HIS A 87 -5.74 -8.04 6.21
C HIS A 87 -5.40 -7.66 7.64
N GLU A 88 -4.11 -7.62 7.96
CA GLU A 88 -3.63 -7.17 9.28
C GLU A 88 -4.09 -5.74 9.62
N LYS A 89 -4.24 -4.88 8.61
CA LYS A 89 -4.66 -3.48 8.77
C LYS A 89 -6.19 -3.29 8.67
N GLY A 90 -6.94 -4.36 8.44
CA GLY A 90 -8.41 -4.36 8.39
C GLY A 90 -8.98 -3.73 7.12
N LEU A 91 -8.30 -3.83 5.98
CA LEU A 91 -8.76 -3.30 4.69
C LEU A 91 -9.28 -4.38 3.73
N LYS A 92 -8.95 -5.66 3.93
CA LYS A 92 -9.36 -6.79 3.08
C LYS A 92 -9.28 -8.09 3.86
#